data_AF-A0A6G4TV36-F1
#
_entry.id   AF-A0A6G4TV36-F1
#
_cell.length_a   1.000
_cell.length_b   1.000
_cell.length_c   1.000
_cell.angle_alpha   90.00
_cell.angle_beta   90.00
_cell.angle_gamma   90.00
#
_symmetry.space_group_name_H-M   'P 1'
#
loop_
_entity.id
_entity.type
_entity.pdbx_description
1 polymer ?
#
loop_
_entity_poly.entity_id
_entity_poly.type
_entity_poly.pdbx_seq_one_letter_code
_entity_poly.pdbx_strand_id
1 'polypeptide(L)' 'MSDEGGDPSCWLGLVCPECGRIREDRTAQICPHCGTPVEEGPATEPPRSSGPGRPRTG' A
#
# COMPACT_ATOMS: atom_id res chain seq x y z
N MET A 1 -17.88 -5.31 -20.26
CA MET A 1 -18.36 -6.10 -19.11
C MET A 1 -17.36 -5.94 -17.99
N SER A 2 -17.91 -5.76 -16.80
CA SER A 2 -17.29 -5.39 -15.53
C SER A 2 -16.09 -6.24 -15.12
N ASP A 3 -15.03 -5.58 -14.65
CA ASP A 3 -14.56 -5.71 -13.27
C ASP A 3 -13.52 -4.62 -13.03
N GLU A 4 -13.97 -3.58 -12.32
CA GLU A 4 -13.14 -2.56 -11.73
C GLU A 4 -12.31 -3.27 -10.67
N GLY A 5 -11.08 -3.65 -11.02
CA GLY A 5 -10.09 -4.21 -10.11
C GLY A 5 -9.77 -3.20 -9.01
N GLY A 6 -10.62 -3.16 -7.99
CA GLY A 6 -10.49 -2.32 -6.81
C GLY A 6 -9.14 -2.59 -6.17
N ASP A 7 -8.38 -1.50 -6.02
CA ASP A 7 -7.02 -1.38 -5.48
C ASP A 7 -6.54 -2.59 -4.65
N PRO A 8 -5.52 -3.35 -5.11
CA PRO A 8 -5.18 -4.66 -4.54
C PRO A 8 -4.53 -4.62 -3.15
N SER A 9 -4.44 -3.49 -2.44
CA SER A 9 -3.30 -3.35 -1.53
C SER A 9 -3.57 -2.74 -0.15
N CYS A 10 -4.83 -2.54 0.27
CA CYS A 10 -5.13 -2.16 1.66
C CYS A 10 -4.60 -3.15 2.73
N TRP A 11 -4.24 -4.36 2.33
CA TRP A 11 -3.52 -5.37 3.13
C TRP A 11 -2.00 -5.45 2.87
N LEU A 12 -1.48 -4.92 1.75
CA LEU A 12 -0.04 -4.94 1.44
C LEU A 12 0.73 -4.03 2.40
N GLY A 13 0.12 -2.92 2.83
CA GLY A 13 0.68 -2.05 3.88
C GLY A 13 0.82 -2.73 5.25
N LEU A 14 0.22 -3.91 5.43
CA LEU A 14 0.35 -4.71 6.66
C LEU A 14 1.46 -5.75 6.56
N VAL A 15 1.88 -6.11 5.36
CA VAL A 15 2.94 -7.08 5.17
C VAL A 15 4.27 -6.42 5.52
N CYS A 16 5.01 -7.03 6.44
CA CYS A 16 6.37 -6.60 6.74
C CYS A 16 7.27 -6.85 5.51
N PRO A 17 8.00 -5.84 4.99
CA PRO A 17 8.84 -6.00 3.80
C PRO A 17 10.05 -6.91 4.05
N GLU A 18 10.48 -7.06 5.30
CA GLU A 18 11.64 -7.89 5.64
C GLU A 18 11.30 -9.38 5.75
N CYS A 19 10.21 -9.72 6.46
CA CYS A 19 9.87 -11.12 6.74
C CYS A 19 8.65 -11.64 5.96
N GLY A 20 7.92 -10.77 5.25
CA GLY A 20 6.72 -11.14 4.50
C GLY A 20 5.51 -11.55 5.35
N ARG A 21 5.58 -11.43 6.68
CA ARG A 21 4.45 -11.70 7.59
C ARG A 21 3.52 -10.49 7.67
N ILE A 22 2.22 -10.75 7.79
CA ILE A 22 1.20 -9.73 8.01
C ILE A 22 1.26 -9.28 9.48
N ARG A 23 1.40 -7.97 9.70
CA ARG A 23 1.25 -7.35 11.02
C ARG A 23 -0.24 -7.31 11.39
N GLU A 24 -0.58 -7.87 12.54
CA GLU A 24 -1.95 -7.80 13.08
C GLU A 24 -2.31 -6.37 13.51
N ASP A 25 -1.32 -5.62 14.01
CA ASP A 25 -1.47 -4.23 14.43
C ASP A 25 -0.84 -3.28 13.42
N ARG A 26 -1.65 -2.36 12.88
CA ARG A 26 -1.21 -1.38 11.86
C ARG A 26 -0.39 -0.23 12.44
N THR A 27 -0.39 -0.05 13.75
CA THR A 27 0.30 1.03 14.48
C THR A 27 1.59 0.55 15.13
N ALA A 28 1.88 -0.75 15.01
CA ALA A 28 3.09 -1.36 15.52
C ALA A 28 4.29 -0.88 14.70
N GLN A 29 5.08 0.00 15.31
CA GLN A 29 6.37 0.49 14.81
C GLN A 29 7.43 -0.63 14.69
N ILE A 30 7.19 -1.81 15.25
CA ILE A 30 8.08 -2.96 15.22
C ILE A 30 7.27 -4.19 14.85
N CYS A 31 7.75 -4.98 13.89
CA CYS A 31 7.09 -6.22 13.50
C CYS A 31 7.12 -7.24 14.65
N PRO A 32 5.97 -7.75 15.13
CA PRO A 32 5.93 -8.72 16.22
C PRO A 32 6.47 -10.11 15.84
N HIS A 33 6.68 -10.38 14.55
CA HIS A 33 7.18 -11.68 14.07
C HIS A 33 8.70 -11.76 13.97
N CYS A 34 9.35 -10.68 13.52
CA CYS A 34 10.80 -10.66 13.28
C CYS A 34 11.55 -9.62 14.12
N GLY A 35 10.85 -8.65 14.73
CA GLY A 35 11.46 -7.57 15.52
C GLY A 35 12.04 -6.42 14.69
N THR A 36 11.87 -6.41 13.37
CA THR A 36 12.34 -5.30 12.52
C THR A 36 11.49 -4.05 12.77
N PRO A 37 12.11 -2.86 12.98
CA PRO A 37 11.39 -1.60 12.95
C PRO A 37 10.77 -1.38 11.55
N VAL A 38 9.52 -0.94 11.54
CA VAL A 38 8.75 -0.61 10.35
C VAL A 38 8.47 0.88 10.45
N GLU A 39 9.25 1.68 9.71
CA GLU A 39 8.93 3.10 9.55
C GLU A 39 7.56 3.19 8.86
N GLU A 40 6.52 3.47 9.64
CA GLU A 40 5.24 3.92 9.11
C GLU A 40 5.51 5.24 8.39
N GLY A 41 5.75 5.14 7.08
CA GLY A 41 5.90 6.31 6.22
C GLY A 41 4.70 7.22 6.49
N PRO A 42 4.90 8.50 6.85
CA PRO A 42 3.79 9.39 7.11
C PRO A 42 2.89 9.38 5.88
N ALA A 43 1.59 9.23 6.12
CA ALA A 43 0.53 9.43 5.14
C ALA A 43 0.61 10.85 4.56
N THR A 44 1.54 11.06 3.64
CA THR A 44 1.68 12.27 2.84
C THR A 44 2.17 11.87 1.45
N GLU A 45 1.44 10.97 0.83
CA GLU A 45 1.20 11.16 -0.59
C GLU A 45 -0.04 12.06 -0.70
N PRO A 46 0.08 13.38 -0.95
CA PRO A 46 -1.02 14.07 -1.63
C PRO A 46 -1.28 13.26 -2.92
N PRO A 47 -2.54 13.10 -3.37
CA PRO A 47 -2.84 12.26 -4.51
C PRO A 47 -2.01 12.76 -5.70
N ARG A 48 -0.93 12.04 -6.03
CA ARG A 48 -0.19 12.27 -7.26
C ARG A 48 -1.11 11.78 -8.36
N SER A 49 -1.93 12.72 -8.81
CA SER A 49 -2.77 12.69 -10.00
C SER A 49 -2.26 11.65 -11.00
N SER A 50 -2.84 10.45 -10.98
CA SER A 50 -2.84 9.57 -12.14
C SER A 50 -4.00 10.00 -13.03
N GLY A 51 -3.85 11.20 -13.58
CA GLY A 51 -4.63 11.70 -14.69
C GLY A 51 -3.67 12.40 -15.64
N PRO A 52 -3.45 11.83 -16.82
CA PRO A 52 -3.92 12.56 -17.98
C PRO A 52 -4.79 11.65 -18.84
N GLY A 53 -6.05 12.05 -18.99
CA GLY A 53 -6.89 11.56 -20.06
C GLY A 53 -6.17 11.74 -21.40
N ARG A 54 -6.07 10.66 -22.16
CA ARG A 54 -5.56 10.69 -23.53
C ARG A 54 -6.74 10.50 -24.49
N PRO A 55 -7.20 11.53 -25.21
CA PRO A 55 -7.90 11.29 -26.46
C PRO A 55 -6.83 11.07 -27.54
N ARG A 56 -6.77 9.86 -28.13
CA ARG A 56 -6.24 9.70 -29.48
C ARG A 56 -7.40 9.31 -30.38
N THR A 57 -7.99 10.35 -30.96
CA THR A 57 -8.76 10.26 -32.20
C THR A 57 -7.91 9.58 -33.28
N GLY A 58 -8.51 8.60 -33.94
CA GLY A 58 -8.03 7.93 -35.14
C GLY A 58 -9.24 7.37 -35.86
#